data_AF-A0A8K0WTV3-F1
#
_entry.id   AF-A0A8K0WTV3-F1
#
_cell.length_a   1.000
_cell.length_b   1.000
_cell.length_c   1.000
_cell.angle_alpha   90.00
_cell.angle_beta   90.00
_cell.angle_gamma   90.00
#
_symmetry.space_group_name_H-M   'P 1'
#
loop_
_entity.id
_entity.type
_entity.pdbx_description
1 polymer ?
#
loop_
_entity_poly.entity_id
_entity_poly.type
_entity_poly.pdbx_seq_one_letter_code
_entity_poly.pdbx_strand_id
1 'polypeptide(L)'
;MQQLLPTSLLLRSLPSLRSHSIRLRQSRIASLVLHPKFEGTYVHIATYKMVADSGPMYTDTPLVPMATPKYLTGKDDPFTLEASKMAISHNSFIRGFNSIYQQAPRVQTDIDKSDFVEYCIAWHDCVEAHHRYEEVAFFPKVDQAAGRIGLMDGAVREHALFHDGLAQFKTYLTEKGAKFSSTELIHIMDSFRTALDDHFRAEISMIVGLAEHSTPERPIDILAIADAAARSQITPSLVLNIIPIFYLNMNTAEFEDGMWDGIFPSFKGIARAFVMRTVPLWHARRWRFVSCSPEGRVKHLAV
;
A
#
# COMPACT_ATOMS: atom_id res chain seq x y z
N MET A 1 10.38 -51.26 31.61
CA MET A 1 10.70 -51.22 33.05
C MET A 1 11.86 -50.25 33.24
N GLN A 2 11.58 -49.05 33.77
CA GLN A 2 12.49 -47.99 34.27
C GLN A 2 11.68 -46.68 34.18
N GLN A 3 10.96 -46.28 35.23
CA GLN A 3 11.37 -45.50 36.41
C GLN A 3 11.58 -44.00 36.16
N LEU A 4 11.03 -43.25 37.09
CA LEU A 4 10.62 -41.84 37.10
C LEU A 4 11.52 -41.00 38.03
N LEU A 5 11.43 -39.66 37.88
CA LEU A 5 11.75 -38.56 38.84
C LEU A 5 13.21 -38.01 38.87
N PRO A 6 13.47 -36.81 39.46
CA PRO A 6 13.27 -35.48 38.86
C PRO A 6 14.54 -34.60 39.02
N THR A 7 14.57 -33.36 38.49
CA THR A 7 15.68 -32.42 38.78
C THR A 7 15.17 -31.16 39.44
N SER A 8 15.82 -30.85 40.55
CA SER A 8 15.52 -29.82 41.54
C SER A 8 16.06 -28.43 41.19
N LEU A 9 15.47 -27.45 41.86
CA LEU A 9 15.82 -26.04 41.99
C LEU A 9 17.32 -25.77 42.16
N LEU A 10 17.79 -24.69 41.53
CA LEU A 10 18.89 -23.87 42.04
C LEU A 10 18.62 -22.39 41.73
N LEU A 11 18.22 -21.65 42.77
CA LEU A 11 18.21 -20.19 42.83
C LEU A 11 19.64 -19.67 42.66
N ARG A 12 19.84 -18.68 41.79
CA ARG A 12 20.99 -17.77 41.84
C ARG A 12 20.49 -16.33 41.90
N SER A 13 21.05 -15.61 42.87
CA SER A 13 20.82 -14.22 43.21
C SER A 13 21.35 -13.25 42.13
N LEU A 14 20.62 -12.16 41.89
CA LEU A 14 21.02 -11.03 41.08
C LEU A 14 21.57 -9.90 41.97
N PRO A 15 22.67 -9.21 41.60
CA PRO A 15 23.16 -8.03 42.32
C PRO A 15 22.45 -6.74 41.89
N SER A 16 22.27 -5.84 42.85
CA SER A 16 21.56 -4.55 42.73
C SER A 16 22.27 -3.55 41.81
N LEU A 17 21.52 -2.89 40.93
CA LEU A 17 21.99 -1.74 40.14
C LEU A 17 21.64 -0.42 40.86
N ARG A 18 22.67 0.39 41.07
CA ARG A 18 22.61 1.74 41.65
C ARG A 18 21.97 2.74 40.69
N SER A 19 21.09 3.59 41.23
CA SER A 19 20.48 4.75 40.59
C SER A 19 21.52 5.78 40.12
N HIS A 20 21.40 6.24 38.87
CA HIS A 20 21.99 7.51 38.42
C HIS A 20 20.86 8.45 38.01
N SER A 21 20.74 9.55 38.76
CA SER A 21 19.81 10.65 38.51
C SER A 21 20.41 11.60 37.46
N ILE A 22 19.69 11.78 36.35
CA ILE A 22 20.02 12.77 35.32
C ILE A 22 19.35 14.10 35.70
N ARG A 23 20.15 15.17 35.82
CA ARG A 23 19.67 16.54 36.05
C ARG A 23 19.02 17.09 34.78
N LEU A 24 17.79 17.56 34.89
CA LEU A 24 17.10 18.37 33.89
C LEU A 24 17.71 19.78 33.84
N ARG A 25 18.14 20.24 32.66
CA ARG A 25 18.47 21.65 32.38
C ARG A 25 17.17 22.43 32.22
N GLN A 26 16.93 23.39 33.10
CA GLN A 26 15.89 24.41 32.93
C GLN A 26 16.29 25.42 31.86
N SER A 27 15.46 25.60 30.84
CA SER A 27 15.52 26.71 29.90
C SER A 27 14.95 27.98 30.55
N ARG A 28 15.78 29.01 30.72
CA ARG A 28 15.34 30.35 31.13
C ARG A 28 14.75 31.08 29.92
N ILE A 29 13.45 31.35 29.94
CA ILE A 29 12.82 32.36 29.10
C ILE A 29 12.97 33.69 29.84
N ALA A 30 13.78 34.60 29.31
CA ALA A 30 13.84 35.97 29.80
C ALA A 30 12.61 36.72 29.26
N SER A 31 11.72 37.10 30.17
CA SER A 31 10.65 38.06 29.90
C SER A 31 11.27 39.46 29.89
N LEU A 32 11.20 40.16 28.76
CA LEU A 32 11.62 41.57 28.66
C LEU A 32 10.37 42.46 28.59
N VAL A 33 10.35 43.40 29.52
CA VAL A 33 9.32 44.37 29.87
C VAL A 33 9.04 45.34 28.72
N LEU A 34 7.75 45.66 28.51
CA LEU A 34 7.24 46.69 27.61
C LEU A 34 7.21 48.07 28.29
N HIS A 35 7.58 49.12 27.53
CA HIS A 35 6.92 50.45 27.35
C HIS A 35 7.93 51.57 26.97
N PRO A 36 7.53 52.71 26.37
CA PRO A 36 7.26 52.86 24.93
C PRO A 36 7.96 54.10 24.32
N LYS A 37 7.61 54.39 23.05
CA LYS A 37 7.86 55.59 22.23
C LYS A 37 9.12 55.51 21.36
N PHE A 38 8.92 55.37 20.05
CA PHE A 38 9.48 56.28 19.04
C PHE A 38 8.69 56.14 17.73
N GLU A 39 8.51 57.28 17.08
CA GLU A 39 7.65 57.52 15.91
C GLU A 39 8.18 56.87 14.63
N GLY A 40 7.23 56.46 13.77
CA GLY A 40 7.32 56.66 12.32
C GLY A 40 8.42 55.93 11.55
N THR A 41 8.14 54.71 11.11
CA THR A 41 8.44 54.26 9.73
C THR A 41 7.68 52.97 9.46
N TYR A 42 6.76 53.00 8.49
CA TYR A 42 6.10 51.80 7.98
C TYR A 42 7.14 50.96 7.23
N VAL A 43 7.73 49.99 7.90
CA VAL A 43 8.40 48.88 7.22
C VAL A 43 7.28 47.97 6.71
N HIS A 44 7.05 47.99 5.40
CA HIS A 44 6.31 46.92 4.73
C HIS A 44 7.07 45.62 4.97
N ILE A 45 6.70 44.90 6.03
CA ILE A 45 7.00 43.48 6.13
C ILE A 45 6.10 42.84 5.08
N ALA A 46 6.65 42.67 3.87
CA ALA A 46 6.10 41.73 2.92
C ALA A 46 6.10 40.39 3.64
N THR A 47 4.93 39.97 4.11
CA THR A 47 4.66 38.58 4.45
C THR A 47 4.79 37.81 3.16
N TYR A 48 6.02 37.40 2.85
CA TYR A 48 6.28 36.35 1.88
C TYR A 48 5.65 35.11 2.48
N LYS A 49 4.36 34.92 2.18
CA LYS A 49 3.70 33.63 2.33
C LYS A 49 4.53 32.72 1.42
N MET A 50 5.45 31.96 2.02
CA MET A 50 6.03 30.79 1.41
C MET A 50 4.82 29.93 1.02
N VAL A 51 4.31 30.11 -0.20
CA VAL A 51 3.57 29.06 -0.86
C VAL A 51 4.62 27.97 -0.96
N ALA A 52 4.58 27.03 -0.01
CA ALA A 52 5.36 25.82 -0.14
C ALA A 52 5.07 25.31 -1.54
N ASP A 53 6.11 25.15 -2.36
CA ASP A 53 6.06 24.65 -3.72
C ASP A 53 5.59 23.20 -3.67
N SER A 54 4.30 23.01 -3.39
CA SER A 54 3.67 21.70 -3.36
C SER A 54 3.69 21.22 -4.80
N GLY A 55 4.37 20.10 -5.06
CA GLY A 55 4.42 19.46 -6.38
C GLY A 55 3.03 19.29 -7.00
N PRO A 56 2.90 18.91 -8.28
CA PRO A 56 1.58 18.82 -8.90
C PRO A 56 0.66 17.85 -8.14
N MET A 57 -0.64 18.14 -8.17
CA MET A 57 -1.63 17.20 -7.66
C MET A 57 -1.53 15.88 -8.43
N TYR A 58 -1.63 14.77 -7.70
CA TYR A 58 -1.80 13.45 -8.31
C TYR A 58 -3.02 13.46 -9.26
N THR A 59 -2.86 12.83 -10.44
CA THR A 59 -3.96 12.55 -11.36
C THR A 59 -4.05 11.06 -11.68
N ASP A 60 -5.25 10.58 -12.00
CA ASP A 60 -5.52 9.19 -12.41
C ASP A 60 -5.05 8.94 -13.86
N THR A 61 -3.74 9.10 -14.10
CA THR A 61 -3.08 8.92 -15.40
C THR A 61 -1.69 8.28 -15.27
N PRO A 62 -1.28 7.41 -16.20
CA PRO A 62 -1.98 7.08 -17.45
C PRO A 62 -3.09 6.03 -17.31
N LEU A 63 -3.16 5.28 -16.21
CA LEU A 63 -4.18 4.26 -15.98
C LEU A 63 -5.37 4.83 -15.20
N VAL A 64 -6.59 4.59 -15.66
CA VAL A 64 -7.80 5.13 -15.02
C VAL A 64 -8.36 4.10 -14.04
N PRO A 65 -8.51 4.43 -12.74
CA PRO A 65 -9.18 3.56 -11.78
C PRO A 65 -10.58 3.18 -12.23
N MET A 66 -11.01 1.98 -11.89
CA MET A 66 -12.30 1.44 -12.27
C MET A 66 -13.31 1.52 -11.13
N ALA A 67 -14.59 1.70 -11.46
CA ALA A 67 -15.67 1.59 -10.50
C ALA A 67 -15.84 0.14 -10.03
N THR A 68 -16.28 -0.04 -8.79
CA THR A 68 -16.55 -1.34 -8.19
C THR A 68 -17.89 -1.90 -8.66
N PRO A 69 -18.02 -3.24 -8.79
CA PRO A 69 -19.29 -3.89 -9.07
C PRO A 69 -20.41 -3.49 -8.11
N LYS A 70 -20.13 -3.34 -6.81
CA LYS A 70 -21.12 -2.89 -5.83
C LYS A 70 -21.64 -1.50 -6.15
N TYR A 71 -20.76 -0.54 -6.46
CA TYR A 71 -21.17 0.82 -6.80
C TYR A 71 -21.98 0.86 -8.09
N LEU A 72 -21.58 0.09 -9.11
CA LEU A 72 -22.26 0.03 -10.40
C LEU A 72 -23.64 -0.65 -10.35
N THR A 73 -23.80 -1.69 -9.53
CA THR A 73 -24.99 -2.55 -9.57
C THR A 73 -25.89 -2.44 -8.35
N GLY A 74 -25.38 -1.91 -7.23
CA GLY A 74 -26.06 -1.88 -5.94
C GLY A 74 -26.21 -3.25 -5.26
N LYS A 75 -25.64 -4.33 -5.82
CA LYS A 75 -25.76 -5.69 -5.26
C LYS A 75 -24.82 -5.89 -4.07
N ASP A 76 -25.29 -6.69 -3.12
CA ASP A 76 -24.60 -7.06 -1.88
C ASP A 76 -24.28 -8.57 -1.82
N ASP A 77 -24.43 -9.31 -2.91
CA ASP A 77 -24.08 -10.72 -2.93
C ASP A 77 -22.56 -10.92 -2.73
N PRO A 78 -22.13 -12.06 -2.15
CA PRO A 78 -20.73 -12.29 -1.80
C PRO A 78 -19.74 -12.13 -2.97
N PHE A 79 -20.14 -12.48 -4.20
CA PHE A 79 -19.28 -12.41 -5.38
C PHE A 79 -19.11 -10.97 -5.85
N THR A 80 -20.20 -10.19 -5.89
CA THR A 80 -20.14 -8.74 -6.14
C THR A 80 -19.26 -8.03 -5.12
N LEU A 81 -19.39 -8.38 -3.83
CA LEU A 81 -18.58 -7.78 -2.77
C LEU A 81 -17.10 -8.16 -2.89
N GLU A 82 -16.77 -9.42 -3.19
CA GLU A 82 -15.36 -9.82 -3.36
C GLU A 82 -14.74 -9.20 -4.61
N ALA A 83 -15.46 -9.20 -5.74
CA ALA A 83 -15.02 -8.51 -6.95
C ALA A 83 -14.83 -6.99 -6.72
N SER A 84 -15.61 -6.39 -5.83
CA SER A 84 -15.42 -4.99 -5.44
C SER A 84 -14.15 -4.78 -4.62
N LYS A 85 -13.82 -5.67 -3.67
CA LYS A 85 -12.53 -5.62 -2.97
C LYS A 85 -11.36 -5.80 -3.92
N MET A 86 -11.50 -6.68 -4.92
CA MET A 86 -10.49 -6.86 -5.95
C MET A 86 -10.28 -5.56 -6.74
N ALA A 87 -11.37 -4.92 -7.21
CA ALA A 87 -11.30 -3.65 -7.93
C ALA A 87 -10.63 -2.54 -7.12
N ILE A 88 -10.88 -2.45 -5.81
CA ILE A 88 -10.21 -1.47 -4.94
C ILE A 88 -8.71 -1.77 -4.79
N SER A 89 -8.36 -3.05 -4.69
CA SER A 89 -6.96 -3.51 -4.64
C SER A 89 -6.22 -3.13 -5.92
N HIS A 90 -6.81 -3.43 -7.09
CA HIS A 90 -6.31 -3.05 -8.41
C HIS A 90 -6.19 -1.54 -8.57
N ASN A 91 -7.18 -0.79 -8.08
CA ASN A 91 -7.13 0.66 -8.08
C ASN A 91 -5.96 1.19 -7.24
N SER A 92 -5.57 0.54 -6.14
CA SER A 92 -4.36 0.89 -5.40
C SER A 92 -3.09 0.66 -6.26
N PHE A 93 -3.01 -0.45 -6.98
CA PHE A 93 -1.89 -0.74 -7.88
C PHE A 93 -1.80 0.24 -9.05
N ILE A 94 -2.94 0.56 -9.67
CA ILE A 94 -3.09 1.59 -10.71
C ILE A 94 -2.58 2.94 -10.19
N ARG A 95 -2.97 3.33 -8.99
CA ARG A 95 -2.52 4.61 -8.43
C ARG A 95 -1.03 4.62 -8.09
N GLY A 96 -0.49 3.50 -7.61
CA GLY A 96 0.94 3.28 -7.48
C GLY A 96 1.67 3.43 -8.82
N PHE A 97 1.22 2.77 -9.88
CA PHE A 97 1.75 2.88 -11.24
C PHE A 97 1.75 4.34 -11.70
N ASN A 98 0.61 5.01 -11.62
CA ASN A 98 0.44 6.41 -12.01
C ASN A 98 1.37 7.35 -11.23
N SER A 99 1.53 7.13 -9.93
CA SER A 99 2.42 7.93 -9.09
C SER A 99 3.89 7.79 -9.51
N ILE A 100 4.33 6.58 -9.89
CA ILE A 100 5.67 6.32 -10.39
C ILE A 100 5.84 7.01 -11.74
N TYR A 101 4.91 6.79 -12.66
CA TYR A 101 4.92 7.37 -14.01
C TYR A 101 5.04 8.90 -13.98
N GLN A 102 4.29 9.53 -13.08
CA GLN A 102 4.30 10.98 -12.94
C GLN A 102 5.55 11.49 -12.21
N GLN A 103 6.02 10.84 -11.15
CA GLN A 103 7.15 11.37 -10.38
C GLN A 103 8.51 11.07 -10.99
N ALA A 104 8.66 9.99 -11.76
CA ALA A 104 9.95 9.59 -12.32
C ALA A 104 10.73 10.72 -13.04
N PRO A 105 10.11 11.59 -13.86
CA PRO A 105 10.81 12.71 -14.51
C PRO A 105 11.16 13.88 -13.58
N ARG A 106 10.56 13.92 -12.38
CA ARG A 106 10.61 15.07 -11.46
C ARG A 106 11.67 14.87 -10.37
N VAL A 107 11.96 13.63 -9.98
CA VAL A 107 12.96 13.32 -8.95
C VAL A 107 14.39 13.64 -9.43
N GLN A 108 15.01 14.68 -8.87
CA GLN A 108 16.31 15.18 -9.35
C GLN A 108 17.53 14.67 -8.57
N THR A 109 17.49 14.70 -7.23
CA THR A 109 18.68 14.45 -6.42
C THR A 109 18.97 12.94 -6.28
N ASP A 110 20.24 12.56 -6.14
CA ASP A 110 20.61 11.14 -5.96
C ASP A 110 19.95 10.52 -4.72
N ILE A 111 19.77 11.32 -3.66
CA ILE A 111 19.12 10.93 -2.41
C ILE A 111 17.63 10.63 -2.67
N ASP A 112 16.94 11.52 -3.40
CA ASP A 112 15.54 11.32 -3.72
C ASP A 112 15.35 10.17 -4.71
N LYS A 113 16.24 10.03 -5.70
CA LYS A 113 16.22 8.92 -6.65
C LYS A 113 16.41 7.59 -5.96
N SER A 114 17.31 7.50 -4.98
CA SER A 114 17.48 6.28 -4.18
C SER A 114 16.22 5.94 -3.40
N ASP A 115 15.58 6.91 -2.74
CA ASP A 115 14.31 6.68 -2.02
C ASP A 115 13.18 6.29 -2.99
N PHE A 116 13.16 6.89 -4.18
CA PHE A 116 12.16 6.64 -5.23
C PHE A 116 12.32 5.24 -5.84
N VAL A 117 13.54 4.76 -6.05
CA VAL A 117 13.81 3.39 -6.48
C VAL A 117 13.26 2.38 -5.49
N GLU A 118 13.50 2.60 -4.19
CA GLU A 118 12.97 1.72 -3.14
C GLU A 118 11.43 1.75 -3.08
N TYR A 119 10.82 2.92 -3.34
CA TYR A 119 9.37 3.04 -3.50
C TYR A 119 8.85 2.23 -4.69
N CYS A 120 9.52 2.33 -5.85
CA CYS A 120 9.16 1.59 -7.05
C CYS A 120 9.28 0.07 -6.85
N ILE A 121 10.36 -0.40 -6.21
CA ILE A 121 10.55 -1.82 -5.88
C ILE A 121 9.46 -2.31 -4.92
N ALA A 122 9.09 -1.51 -3.90
CA ALA A 122 7.98 -1.86 -3.03
C ALA A 122 6.65 -2.00 -3.79
N TRP A 123 6.41 -1.18 -4.81
CA TRP A 123 5.19 -1.26 -5.64
C TRP A 123 5.19 -2.56 -6.45
N HIS A 124 6.32 -2.87 -7.09
CA HIS A 124 6.48 -4.14 -7.81
C HIS A 124 6.21 -5.33 -6.88
N ASP A 125 6.86 -5.36 -5.71
CA ASP A 125 6.72 -6.46 -4.76
C ASP A 125 5.29 -6.59 -4.23
N CYS A 126 4.55 -5.49 -4.17
CA CYS A 126 3.14 -5.50 -3.83
C CYS A 126 2.27 -6.16 -4.90
N VAL A 127 2.50 -5.84 -6.18
CA VAL A 127 1.79 -6.45 -7.32
C VAL A 127 2.16 -7.93 -7.46
N GLU A 128 3.43 -8.28 -7.29
CA GLU A 128 3.89 -9.67 -7.31
C GLU A 128 3.29 -10.49 -6.15
N ALA A 129 3.27 -9.94 -4.93
CA ALA A 129 2.66 -10.61 -3.78
C ALA A 129 1.15 -10.82 -3.93
N HIS A 130 0.47 -9.88 -4.59
CA HIS A 130 -0.96 -9.96 -4.91
C HIS A 130 -1.28 -11.12 -5.87
N HIS A 131 -0.62 -11.18 -7.03
CA HIS A 131 -0.86 -12.28 -7.98
C HIS A 131 -0.38 -13.64 -7.42
N ARG A 132 0.69 -13.65 -6.62
CA ARG A 132 1.10 -14.87 -5.91
C ARG A 132 0.01 -15.35 -4.95
N TYR A 133 -0.57 -14.44 -4.16
CA TYR A 133 -1.69 -14.75 -3.25
C TYR A 133 -2.83 -15.44 -4.01
N GLU A 134 -3.17 -14.91 -5.19
CA GLU A 134 -4.24 -15.44 -6.02
C GLU A 134 -3.97 -16.88 -6.45
N GLU A 135 -2.83 -17.11 -7.10
CA GLU A 135 -2.49 -18.39 -7.70
C GLU A 135 -2.23 -19.49 -6.68
N VAL A 136 -1.63 -19.17 -5.53
CA VAL A 136 -1.23 -20.19 -4.55
C VAL A 136 -2.25 -20.42 -3.45
N ALA A 137 -3.22 -19.51 -3.27
CA ALA A 137 -4.15 -19.58 -2.15
C ALA A 137 -5.60 -19.29 -2.52
N PHE A 138 -5.90 -18.21 -3.25
CA PHE A 138 -7.29 -17.84 -3.53
C PHE A 138 -7.93 -18.75 -4.58
N PHE A 139 -7.39 -18.78 -5.81
CA PHE A 139 -7.95 -19.55 -6.92
C PHE A 139 -8.07 -21.05 -6.61
N PRO A 140 -7.05 -21.73 -6.03
CA PRO A 140 -7.17 -23.15 -5.73
C PRO A 140 -8.28 -23.47 -4.71
N LYS A 141 -8.55 -22.56 -3.77
CA LYS A 141 -9.62 -22.75 -2.78
C LYS A 141 -11.00 -22.52 -3.37
N VAL A 142 -11.13 -21.58 -4.31
CA VAL A 142 -12.36 -21.41 -5.09
C VAL A 142 -12.65 -22.67 -5.90
N ASP A 143 -11.66 -23.20 -6.61
CA ASP A 143 -11.75 -24.46 -7.36
C ASP A 143 -12.18 -25.62 -6.46
N GLN A 144 -11.56 -25.75 -5.28
CA GLN A 144 -11.90 -26.78 -4.30
C GLN A 144 -13.36 -26.69 -3.84
N ALA A 145 -13.83 -25.48 -3.49
CA ALA A 145 -15.21 -25.25 -3.06
C ALA A 145 -16.21 -25.62 -4.16
N ALA A 146 -15.96 -25.14 -5.38
CA ALA A 146 -16.75 -25.43 -6.57
C ALA A 146 -16.70 -26.91 -6.99
N GLY A 147 -15.63 -27.63 -6.65
CA GLY A 147 -15.40 -29.00 -7.12
C GLY A 147 -14.98 -29.10 -8.56
N ARG A 148 -14.41 -28.02 -9.09
CA ARG A 148 -13.99 -27.90 -10.47
C ARG A 148 -12.65 -27.18 -10.48
N ILE A 149 -11.74 -27.64 -11.32
CA ILE A 149 -10.44 -26.99 -11.50
C ILE A 149 -10.48 -26.01 -12.67
N GLY A 150 -9.62 -25.00 -12.59
CA GLY A 150 -9.35 -24.06 -13.67
C GLY A 150 -10.42 -23.00 -13.87
N LEU A 151 -11.17 -22.65 -12.82
CA LEU A 151 -12.18 -21.57 -12.92
C LEU A 151 -11.53 -20.21 -13.20
N MET A 152 -10.29 -20.02 -12.73
CA MET A 152 -9.52 -18.78 -12.88
C MET A 152 -8.29 -18.94 -13.79
N ASP A 153 -8.22 -19.99 -14.62
CA ASP A 153 -7.11 -20.17 -15.57
C ASP A 153 -6.99 -19.01 -16.58
N GLY A 154 -8.08 -18.27 -16.81
CA GLY A 154 -8.08 -17.03 -17.58
C GLY A 154 -7.16 -15.98 -16.97
N ALA A 155 -7.38 -15.66 -15.69
CA ALA A 155 -6.56 -14.71 -14.93
C ALA A 155 -5.09 -15.14 -14.88
N VAL A 156 -4.81 -16.44 -14.64
CA VAL A 156 -3.43 -16.97 -14.64
C VAL A 156 -2.73 -16.76 -15.99
N ARG A 157 -3.43 -16.98 -17.11
CA ARG A 157 -2.86 -16.71 -18.44
C ARG A 157 -2.62 -15.22 -18.67
N GLU A 158 -3.50 -14.36 -18.17
CA GLU A 158 -3.33 -12.91 -18.24
C GLU A 158 -2.15 -12.42 -17.41
N HIS A 159 -1.89 -13.01 -16.23
CA HIS A 159 -0.70 -12.71 -15.42
C HIS A 159 0.59 -12.87 -16.23
N ALA A 160 0.69 -13.96 -17.00
CA ALA A 160 1.86 -14.23 -17.82
C ALA A 160 2.13 -13.16 -18.89
N LEU A 161 1.12 -12.40 -19.32
CA LEU A 161 1.26 -11.38 -20.37
C LEU A 161 2.03 -10.13 -19.91
N PHE A 162 2.04 -9.84 -18.61
CA PHE A 162 2.73 -8.66 -18.05
C PHE A 162 3.90 -9.01 -17.12
N HIS A 163 4.04 -10.28 -16.72
CA HIS A 163 5.07 -10.71 -15.76
C HIS A 163 6.49 -10.38 -16.22
N ASP A 164 6.81 -10.60 -17.49
CA ASP A 164 8.14 -10.30 -18.04
C ASP A 164 8.48 -8.81 -17.94
N GLY A 165 7.50 -7.93 -18.17
CA GLY A 165 7.67 -6.48 -18.04
C GLY A 165 7.84 -6.04 -16.57
N LEU A 166 7.10 -6.65 -15.64
CA LEU A 166 7.33 -6.44 -14.20
C LEU A 166 8.74 -6.88 -13.77
N ALA A 167 9.20 -8.04 -14.24
CA ALA A 167 10.54 -8.54 -13.94
C ALA A 167 11.63 -7.61 -14.52
N GLN A 168 11.43 -7.08 -15.74
CA GLN A 168 12.31 -6.08 -16.34
C GLN A 168 12.34 -4.79 -15.50
N PHE A 169 11.19 -4.31 -15.03
CA PHE A 169 11.07 -3.12 -14.19
C PHE A 169 11.90 -3.24 -12.91
N LYS A 170 11.76 -4.34 -12.17
CA LYS A 170 12.53 -4.56 -10.93
C LYS A 170 14.02 -4.75 -11.20
N THR A 171 14.39 -5.53 -12.22
CA THR A 171 15.79 -5.74 -12.62
C THR A 171 16.46 -4.40 -12.94
N TYR A 172 15.84 -3.58 -13.78
CA TYR A 172 16.35 -2.27 -14.16
C TYR A 172 16.61 -1.36 -12.96
N LEU A 173 15.61 -1.22 -12.08
CA LEU A 173 15.72 -0.37 -10.88
C LEU A 173 16.78 -0.87 -9.90
N THR A 174 16.87 -2.20 -9.71
CA THR A 174 17.89 -2.81 -8.85
C THR A 174 19.30 -2.56 -9.38
N GLU A 175 19.51 -2.69 -10.70
CA GLU A 175 20.82 -2.48 -11.32
C GLU A 175 21.24 -1.01 -11.37
N LYS A 176 20.32 -0.11 -11.71
CA LYS A 176 20.64 1.31 -11.88
C LYS A 176 20.65 2.08 -10.57
N GLY A 177 19.83 1.69 -9.60
CA GLY A 177 19.65 2.44 -8.36
C GLY A 177 19.35 3.91 -8.65
N ALA A 178 19.99 4.83 -7.90
CA ALA A 178 19.84 6.27 -8.09
C ALA A 178 20.24 6.79 -9.49
N LYS A 179 20.91 5.98 -10.33
CA LYS A 179 21.31 6.35 -11.70
C LYS A 179 20.26 5.98 -12.76
N PHE A 180 19.04 5.60 -12.35
CA PHE A 180 17.99 5.30 -13.31
C PHE A 180 17.68 6.53 -14.20
N SER A 181 17.27 6.23 -15.43
CA SER A 181 16.75 7.17 -16.42
C SER A 181 15.23 7.13 -16.33
N SER A 182 14.61 8.29 -16.13
CA SER A 182 13.15 8.41 -16.11
C SER A 182 12.51 7.97 -17.42
N THR A 183 13.13 8.31 -18.57
CA THR A 183 12.67 7.90 -19.90
C THR A 183 12.69 6.39 -20.06
N GLU A 184 13.75 5.72 -19.61
CA GLU A 184 13.86 4.26 -19.71
C GLU A 184 12.88 3.56 -18.77
N LEU A 185 12.74 4.07 -17.54
CA LEU A 185 11.76 3.56 -16.58
C LEU A 185 10.34 3.63 -17.15
N ILE A 186 9.97 4.77 -17.74
CA ILE A 186 8.67 4.97 -18.39
C ILE A 186 8.50 4.02 -19.58
N HIS A 187 9.53 3.85 -20.42
CA HIS A 187 9.49 2.92 -21.53
C HIS A 187 9.26 1.46 -21.09
N ILE A 188 9.91 1.04 -20.00
CA ILE A 188 9.67 -0.28 -19.39
C ILE A 188 8.24 -0.37 -18.84
N MET A 189 7.75 0.67 -18.15
CA MET A 189 6.37 0.68 -17.66
C MET A 189 5.35 0.57 -18.80
N ASP A 190 5.58 1.26 -19.92
CA ASP A 190 4.71 1.23 -21.09
C ASP A 190 4.69 -0.15 -21.78
N SER A 191 5.74 -0.98 -21.63
CA SER A 191 5.82 -2.30 -22.27
C SER A 191 4.80 -3.31 -21.73
N PHE A 192 4.40 -3.19 -20.46
CA PHE A 192 3.42 -4.07 -19.81
C PHE A 192 2.12 -3.37 -19.40
N ARG A 193 2.04 -2.05 -19.55
CA ARG A 193 0.92 -1.22 -19.09
C ARG A 193 -0.44 -1.74 -19.55
N THR A 194 -0.60 -2.00 -20.85
CA THR A 194 -1.88 -2.42 -21.42
C THR A 194 -2.31 -3.79 -20.91
N ALA A 195 -1.41 -4.78 -20.92
CA ALA A 195 -1.72 -6.12 -20.44
C ALA A 195 -2.09 -6.12 -18.94
N LEU A 196 -1.41 -5.30 -18.13
CA LEU A 196 -1.73 -5.14 -16.72
C LEU A 196 -3.11 -4.50 -16.50
N ASP A 197 -3.44 -3.42 -17.23
CA ASP A 197 -4.74 -2.74 -17.11
C ASP A 197 -5.89 -3.64 -17.60
N ASP A 198 -5.69 -4.37 -18.71
CA ASP A 198 -6.66 -5.31 -19.25
C ASP A 198 -6.95 -6.42 -18.24
N HIS A 199 -5.91 -7.02 -17.65
CA HIS A 199 -6.04 -8.03 -16.61
C HIS A 199 -6.82 -7.50 -15.40
N PHE A 200 -6.41 -6.34 -14.86
CA PHE A 200 -7.07 -5.74 -13.70
C PHE A 200 -8.56 -5.52 -13.93
N ARG A 201 -8.98 -5.26 -15.17
CA ARG A 201 -10.39 -5.09 -15.54
C ARG A 201 -11.11 -6.42 -15.75
N ALA A 202 -10.48 -7.34 -16.46
CA ALA A 202 -11.07 -8.63 -16.83
C ALA A 202 -11.35 -9.48 -15.59
N GLU A 203 -10.41 -9.53 -14.65
CA GLU A 203 -10.53 -10.38 -13.46
C GLU A 203 -11.76 -10.04 -12.61
N ILE A 204 -12.13 -8.76 -12.51
CA ILE A 204 -13.34 -8.34 -11.78
C ILE A 204 -14.59 -9.05 -12.31
N SER A 205 -14.70 -9.17 -13.64
CA SER A 205 -15.82 -9.87 -14.27
C SER A 205 -15.73 -11.38 -14.07
N MET A 206 -14.52 -11.94 -14.10
CA MET A 206 -14.29 -13.37 -13.82
C MET A 206 -14.74 -13.73 -12.39
N ILE A 207 -14.38 -12.92 -11.39
CA ILE A 207 -14.77 -13.13 -9.99
C ILE A 207 -16.29 -13.05 -9.81
N VAL A 208 -16.96 -12.09 -10.44
CA VAL A 208 -18.43 -12.04 -10.43
C VAL A 208 -19.03 -13.32 -11.05
N GLY A 209 -18.44 -13.81 -12.15
CA GLY A 209 -18.87 -15.02 -12.85
C GLY A 209 -18.77 -16.31 -12.02
N LEU A 210 -17.91 -16.35 -10.99
CA LEU A 210 -17.82 -17.50 -10.08
C LEU A 210 -19.14 -17.81 -9.36
N ALA A 211 -20.07 -16.85 -9.28
CA ALA A 211 -21.41 -17.06 -8.76
C ALA A 211 -22.15 -18.21 -9.48
N GLU A 212 -21.90 -18.42 -10.77
CA GLU A 212 -22.50 -19.49 -11.57
C GLU A 212 -22.05 -20.90 -11.13
N HIS A 213 -20.96 -21.00 -10.37
CA HIS A 213 -20.41 -22.26 -9.87
C HIS A 213 -20.78 -22.53 -8.41
N SER A 214 -21.48 -21.60 -7.74
CA SER A 214 -21.95 -21.77 -6.38
C SER A 214 -23.38 -22.32 -6.38
N THR A 215 -23.54 -23.56 -5.90
CA THR A 215 -24.84 -24.26 -5.84
C THR A 215 -25.27 -24.50 -4.40
N PRO A 216 -26.54 -24.79 -4.10
CA PRO A 216 -26.96 -25.16 -2.75
C PRO A 216 -26.20 -26.37 -2.17
N GLU A 217 -25.83 -27.33 -3.02
CA GLU A 217 -25.08 -28.53 -2.65
C GLU A 217 -23.57 -28.25 -2.48
N ARG A 218 -23.06 -27.25 -3.21
CA ARG A 218 -21.65 -26.81 -3.16
C ARG A 218 -21.56 -25.29 -3.10
N PRO A 219 -21.90 -24.68 -1.96
CA PRO A 219 -21.84 -23.24 -1.81
C PRO A 219 -20.37 -22.78 -1.76
N ILE A 220 -20.04 -21.71 -2.50
CA ILE A 220 -18.73 -21.08 -2.44
C ILE A 220 -18.82 -19.87 -1.50
N ASP A 221 -18.24 -19.98 -0.31
CA ASP A 221 -18.07 -18.83 0.58
C ASP A 221 -16.84 -18.02 0.16
N ILE A 222 -16.99 -17.28 -0.94
CA ILE A 222 -15.88 -16.58 -1.57
C ILE A 222 -15.24 -15.53 -0.65
N LEU A 223 -16.03 -14.88 0.21
CA LEU A 223 -15.53 -13.88 1.16
C LEU A 223 -14.67 -14.53 2.25
N ALA A 224 -15.09 -15.67 2.80
CA ALA A 224 -14.29 -16.40 3.78
C ALA A 224 -13.03 -17.02 3.16
N ILE A 225 -13.13 -17.51 1.91
CA ILE A 225 -11.98 -18.02 1.15
C ILE A 225 -10.94 -16.92 0.97
N ALA A 226 -11.35 -15.73 0.50
CA ALA A 226 -10.47 -14.58 0.31
C ALA A 226 -9.83 -14.11 1.62
N ASP A 227 -10.61 -13.94 2.70
CA ASP A 227 -10.07 -13.51 4.00
C ASP A 227 -9.05 -14.53 4.55
N ALA A 228 -9.36 -15.83 4.47
CA ALA A 228 -8.45 -16.88 4.92
C ALA A 228 -7.18 -16.97 4.05
N ALA A 229 -7.29 -16.77 2.74
CA ALA A 229 -6.16 -16.74 1.83
C ALA A 229 -5.29 -15.49 2.07
N ALA A 230 -5.88 -14.32 2.28
CA ALA A 230 -5.13 -13.09 2.55
C ALA A 230 -4.37 -13.18 3.89
N ARG A 231 -5.02 -13.73 4.92
CA ARG A 231 -4.39 -13.96 6.24
C ARG A 231 -3.20 -14.90 6.18
N SER A 232 -3.24 -15.91 5.30
CA SER A 232 -2.14 -16.88 5.19
C SER A 232 -0.87 -16.29 4.58
N GLN A 233 -0.97 -15.15 3.89
CA GLN A 233 0.17 -14.44 3.31
C GLN A 233 0.80 -13.41 4.26
N ILE A 234 0.16 -13.10 5.40
CA ILE A 234 0.66 -12.08 6.33
C ILE A 234 1.97 -12.55 6.97
N THR A 235 3.06 -11.86 6.61
CA THR A 235 4.37 -12.01 7.25
C THR A 235 4.83 -10.66 7.80
N PRO A 236 5.76 -10.61 8.79
CA PRO A 236 6.33 -9.35 9.26
C PRO A 236 6.96 -8.53 8.14
N SER A 237 7.62 -9.19 7.17
CA SER A 237 8.21 -8.52 6.01
C SER A 237 7.14 -7.88 5.12
N LEU A 238 6.05 -8.59 4.81
CA LEU A 238 4.92 -8.05 4.05
C LEU A 238 4.35 -6.81 4.76
N VAL A 239 4.11 -6.91 6.07
CA VAL A 239 3.54 -5.80 6.86
C VAL A 239 4.43 -4.57 6.87
N LEU A 240 5.75 -4.72 7.04
CA LEU A 240 6.66 -3.58 7.17
C LEU A 240 7.08 -2.97 5.83
N ASN A 241 7.14 -3.77 4.76
CA ASN A 241 7.73 -3.36 3.49
C ASN A 241 6.74 -3.19 2.33
N ILE A 242 5.58 -3.87 2.38
CA ILE A 242 4.65 -3.95 1.24
C ILE A 242 3.28 -3.35 1.56
N ILE A 243 2.69 -3.66 2.73
CA ILE A 243 1.36 -3.13 3.10
C ILE A 243 1.27 -1.59 3.06
N PRO A 244 2.29 -0.80 3.43
CA PRO A 244 2.22 0.66 3.33
C PRO A 244 1.97 1.14 1.90
N ILE A 245 2.61 0.55 0.89
CA ILE A 245 2.44 1.01 -0.49
C ILE A 245 1.06 0.68 -1.04
N PHE A 246 0.46 -0.42 -0.59
CA PHE A 246 -0.91 -0.79 -0.90
C PHE A 246 -1.90 0.22 -0.31
N TYR A 247 -1.81 0.48 0.99
CA TYR A 247 -2.77 1.36 1.62
C TYR A 247 -2.60 2.82 1.19
N LEU A 248 -1.36 3.32 1.12
CA LEU A 248 -1.10 4.72 0.83
C LEU A 248 -1.31 5.10 -0.64
N ASN A 249 -1.65 4.12 -1.50
CA ASN A 249 -2.16 4.36 -2.84
C ASN A 249 -3.67 4.11 -2.98
N MET A 250 -4.36 3.81 -1.88
CA MET A 250 -5.79 3.57 -1.88
C MET A 250 -6.55 4.85 -1.53
N ASN A 251 -7.25 5.44 -2.51
CA ASN A 251 -8.19 6.53 -2.25
C ASN A 251 -9.47 5.95 -1.64
N THR A 252 -9.53 5.80 -0.31
CA THR A 252 -10.73 5.27 0.36
C THR A 252 -11.72 6.36 0.75
N ALA A 253 -11.27 7.62 0.91
CA ALA A 253 -12.09 8.69 1.46
C ALA A 253 -12.95 9.42 0.42
N GLU A 254 -12.55 9.40 -0.86
CA GLU A 254 -13.23 10.17 -1.92
C GLU A 254 -13.74 9.28 -3.05
N PHE A 255 -13.11 8.13 -3.28
CA PHE A 255 -13.57 7.18 -4.27
C PHE A 255 -14.95 6.62 -3.90
N GLU A 256 -15.89 6.66 -4.85
CA GLU A 256 -17.27 6.17 -4.70
C GLU A 256 -17.95 6.73 -3.45
N ASP A 257 -17.84 8.05 -3.26
CA ASP A 257 -18.40 8.80 -2.13
C ASP A 257 -17.95 8.26 -0.76
N GLY A 258 -16.76 7.66 -0.71
CA GLY A 258 -16.18 7.11 0.52
C GLY A 258 -16.80 5.78 0.95
N MET A 259 -17.53 5.08 0.07
CA MET A 259 -18.19 3.79 0.35
C MET A 259 -17.27 2.77 1.04
N TRP A 260 -15.97 2.84 0.76
CA TRP A 260 -15.00 1.85 1.22
C TRP A 260 -14.16 2.28 2.43
N ASP A 261 -14.31 3.52 2.91
CA ASP A 261 -13.57 3.99 4.08
C ASP A 261 -13.92 3.17 5.33
N GLY A 262 -12.90 2.62 5.98
CA GLY A 262 -13.05 1.73 7.13
C GLY A 262 -13.67 0.37 6.84
N ILE A 263 -14.11 0.10 5.61
CA ILE A 263 -14.64 -1.20 5.16
C ILE A 263 -13.52 -2.08 4.61
N PHE A 264 -12.67 -1.52 3.75
CA PHE A 264 -11.54 -2.21 3.14
C PHE A 264 -10.29 -1.32 3.16
N PRO A 265 -9.09 -1.88 3.44
CA PRO A 265 -8.79 -3.26 3.83
C PRO A 265 -9.29 -3.61 5.24
N SER A 266 -9.58 -4.88 5.51
CA SER A 266 -10.31 -5.39 6.69
C SER A 266 -9.60 -5.27 8.05
N PHE A 267 -8.59 -4.40 8.20
CA PHE A 267 -8.00 -4.10 9.50
C PHE A 267 -8.98 -3.27 10.33
N LYS A 268 -9.28 -3.70 11.56
CA LYS A 268 -10.19 -2.99 12.47
C LYS A 268 -9.46 -2.49 13.72
N GLY A 269 -10.01 -1.41 14.31
CA GLY A 269 -9.57 -0.90 15.62
C GLY A 269 -8.08 -0.59 15.71
N ILE A 270 -7.42 -1.13 16.73
CA ILE A 270 -6.01 -0.88 17.03
C ILE A 270 -5.10 -1.36 15.90
N ALA A 271 -5.42 -2.50 15.27
CA ALA A 271 -4.63 -3.02 14.16
C ALA A 271 -4.64 -2.05 12.96
N ARG A 272 -5.81 -1.46 12.64
CA ARG A 272 -5.90 -0.40 11.63
C ARG A 272 -5.04 0.79 12.03
N ALA A 273 -5.22 1.32 13.24
CA ALA A 273 -4.45 2.49 13.68
C ALA A 273 -2.93 2.26 13.59
N PHE A 274 -2.46 1.06 13.96
CA PHE A 274 -1.04 0.68 13.86
C PHE A 274 -0.54 0.62 12.41
N VAL A 275 -1.23 -0.12 11.53
CA VAL A 275 -0.87 -0.25 10.10
C VAL A 275 -0.89 1.11 9.40
N MET A 276 -1.81 1.98 9.79
CA MET A 276 -2.05 3.27 9.15
C MET A 276 -1.13 4.39 9.60
N ARG A 277 -0.77 4.42 10.89
CA ARG A 277 -0.08 5.56 11.49
C ARG A 277 1.35 5.25 11.92
N THR A 278 1.62 3.99 12.26
CA THR A 278 2.91 3.59 12.83
C THR A 278 3.78 2.92 11.78
N VAL A 279 3.24 1.97 11.02
CA VAL A 279 4.02 1.24 10.01
C VAL A 279 4.61 2.19 8.95
N PRO A 280 3.91 3.22 8.43
CA PRO A 280 4.52 4.16 7.48
C PRO A 280 5.65 5.02 8.06
N LEU A 281 5.86 5.03 9.38
CA LEU A 281 7.06 5.67 9.95
C LEU A 281 8.32 4.84 9.62
N TRP A 282 8.16 3.53 9.45
CA TRP A 282 9.19 2.66 8.90
C TRP A 282 9.36 2.96 7.41
N HIS A 283 10.59 3.24 6.97
CA HIS A 283 10.86 3.68 5.60
C HIS A 283 10.11 4.95 5.15
N ALA A 284 9.77 5.85 6.08
CA ALA A 284 8.98 7.08 5.83
C ALA A 284 9.43 7.89 4.61
N ARG A 285 10.75 7.92 4.35
CA ARG A 285 11.33 8.60 3.18
C ARG A 285 10.77 8.09 1.86
N ARG A 286 10.53 6.78 1.71
CA ARG A 286 10.01 6.17 0.48
C ARG A 286 8.54 6.53 0.25
N TRP A 287 7.76 6.61 1.33
CA TRP A 287 6.32 6.78 1.23
C TRP A 287 5.88 8.19 0.86
N ARG A 288 6.79 9.16 0.74
CA ARG A 288 6.43 10.49 0.23
C ARG A 288 5.92 10.43 -1.22
N PHE A 289 6.32 9.41 -1.99
CA PHE A 289 5.95 9.25 -3.41
C PHE A 289 4.60 8.55 -3.64
N VAL A 290 3.89 8.16 -2.60
CA VAL A 290 2.54 7.59 -2.72
C VAL A 290 1.53 8.64 -3.22
N SER A 291 0.44 8.17 -3.82
CA SER A 291 -0.62 9.02 -4.39
C SER A 291 -1.62 9.56 -3.36
N CYS A 292 -1.79 8.90 -2.22
CA CYS A 292 -2.79 9.27 -1.21
C CYS A 292 -2.17 9.63 0.15
N SER A 293 -2.86 10.44 0.94
CA SER A 293 -2.50 10.69 2.34
C SER A 293 -2.89 9.49 3.22
N PRO A 294 -2.40 9.42 4.48
CA PRO A 294 -2.86 8.41 5.44
C PRO A 294 -4.38 8.43 5.69
N GLU A 295 -5.05 9.55 5.42
CA GLU A 295 -6.51 9.68 5.49
C GLU A 295 -7.22 9.10 4.25
N GLY A 296 -6.49 8.57 3.28
CA GLY A 296 -7.07 7.95 2.07
C GLY A 296 -7.58 8.97 1.05
N ARG A 297 -7.03 10.19 1.02
CA ARG A 297 -7.33 11.25 0.04
C ARG A 297 -6.19 11.41 -0.93
N VAL A 298 -6.47 11.77 -2.18
CA VAL A 298 -5.38 12.10 -3.12
C VAL A 298 -4.57 13.29 -2.62
N LYS A 299 -3.26 13.28 -2.85
CA LYS A 299 -2.36 14.35 -2.39
C LYS A 299 -1.47 14.89 -3.50
N HIS A 300 -0.80 15.99 -3.22
CA HIS A 300 0.30 16.49 -4.03
C HIS A 300 1.44 15.45 -4.10
N LEU A 301 2.01 15.30 -5.28
CA LEU A 301 3.17 14.44 -5.53
C LEU A 301 4.43 15.03 -4.88
N ALA A 302 5.33 14.16 -4.43
CA ALA A 302 6.64 14.58 -3.96
C ALA A 302 7.52 14.84 -5.19
N VAL A 303 7.82 16.10 -5.47
CA VAL A 303 8.73 16.53 -6.55
C VAL A 303 10.13 16.75 -6.01
#